data_AF-A0A401UPU8-F1
#
_entry.id   AF-A0A401UPU8-F1
#
_cell.length_a   1.000
_cell.length_b   1.000
_cell.length_c   1.000
_cell.angle_alpha   90.00
_cell.angle_beta   90.00
_cell.angle_gamma   90.00
#
_symmetry.space_group_name_H-M   'P 1'
#
loop_
_entity.id
_entity.type
_entity.pdbx_description
1 polymer ?
#
loop_
_entity_poly.entity_id
_entity_poly.type
_entity_poly.pdbx_seq_one_letter_code
_entity_poly.pdbx_strand_id
1 'polypeptide(L)'
;MKKKLAILLFIMTLTLFGCGFKNDNQDLKGLEKQVKVSEKSNKNKNEVDIKTSVDEMDLRKLFKIDDKQFGSIWTYIGPIEYGHILKYKATKYDKANNCVNIIMDGYNNGGVGLISEGENGEVGAFTLTYTVKSDSVVEVIANKTKEETTLGSIIPNKIILKAPLKVGNTWEEKFQYKGKEYTAISKITADEYEQKYSKDKKKYKGYVVETSVKGMDNFENKEFNETRIIDLNKGVIEHSYKTIVGEGKDSFEYPFAYRLFCINNEVPYDIKLYESLKDNMGNKNIESIKKIYPQEKSIETKGMTLVKKVSADIDEDKVNETIELFGGVTMSKEGQIINSNDRNKWCLVVNKGKKQFVLFNDYIQLGELEFWAYDLMDYKQFRITTVKSTTASLVFTDYIFNKQSEHFWAVENRTLKGSVNMH
;
A
#
# COMPACT_ATOMS: atom_id res chain seq x y z
N MET A 1 48.88 24.88 -20.65
CA MET A 1 49.82 23.77 -20.98
C MET A 1 49.03 22.52 -21.34
N LYS A 2 49.63 21.66 -22.17
CA LYS A 2 49.02 20.69 -23.09
C LYS A 2 48.36 19.46 -22.42
N LYS A 3 47.25 18.98 -23.03
CA LYS A 3 46.80 17.59 -23.38
C LYS A 3 47.01 16.48 -22.32
N LYS A 4 46.08 15.53 -22.09
CA LYS A 4 45.56 14.46 -22.98
C LYS A 4 44.35 13.79 -22.25
N LEU A 5 43.14 13.65 -22.80
CA LEU A 5 42.61 12.61 -23.69
C LEU A 5 43.20 11.20 -23.53
N ALA A 6 42.42 10.26 -23.00
CA ALA A 6 42.59 8.83 -23.21
C ALA A 6 41.21 8.16 -23.36
N ILE A 7 40.91 7.83 -24.62
CA ILE A 7 39.84 6.96 -25.09
C ILE A 7 40.38 5.53 -24.99
N LEU A 8 39.58 4.58 -24.49
CA LEU A 8 39.81 3.16 -24.75
C LEU A 8 38.52 2.50 -25.24
N LEU A 9 38.48 2.25 -26.55
CA LEU A 9 37.62 1.26 -27.19
C LEU A 9 38.11 -0.14 -26.80
N PHE A 10 37.21 -1.07 -26.50
CA PHE A 10 37.49 -2.49 -26.73
C PHE A 10 36.29 -3.19 -27.39
N ILE A 11 36.56 -3.49 -28.65
CA ILE A 11 35.99 -4.36 -29.69
C ILE A 11 35.09 -5.52 -29.22
N MET A 12 33.96 -5.66 -29.93
CA MET A 12 33.11 -6.85 -30.04
C MET A 12 33.90 -8.10 -30.46
N THR A 13 33.49 -9.26 -29.95
CA THR A 13 33.49 -10.50 -30.73
C THR A 13 32.12 -11.15 -30.66
N LEU A 14 31.38 -11.06 -31.78
CA LEU A 14 30.30 -11.98 -32.14
C LEU A 14 30.92 -13.38 -32.34
N THR A 15 30.28 -14.40 -31.79
CA THR A 15 30.23 -15.71 -32.46
C THR A 15 28.77 -16.11 -32.64
N LEU A 16 28.36 -16.10 -33.90
CA LEU A 16 27.18 -16.78 -34.40
C LEU A 16 27.55 -18.26 -34.58
N PHE A 17 26.79 -19.16 -33.97
CA PHE A 17 26.47 -20.44 -34.58
C PHE A 17 24.95 -20.57 -34.61
N GLY A 18 24.42 -20.52 -35.82
CA GLY A 18 23.02 -20.77 -36.11
C GLY A 18 22.76 -22.22 -36.50
N CYS A 19 21.47 -22.46 -36.62
CA CYS A 19 20.75 -23.52 -37.32
C CYS A 19 20.46 -24.83 -36.55
N GLY A 20 19.16 -25.04 -36.35
CA GLY A 20 18.57 -26.30 -35.95
C GLY A 20 17.06 -26.22 -35.69
N PHE A 21 16.29 -25.60 -36.59
CA PHE A 21 14.83 -25.80 -36.60
C PHE A 21 14.55 -27.27 -36.96
N LYS A 22 14.00 -28.03 -36.03
CA LYS A 22 13.13 -29.17 -36.33
C LYS A 22 11.87 -29.05 -35.50
N ASN A 23 10.79 -28.89 -36.25
CA ASN A 23 9.41 -28.87 -35.81
C ASN A 23 8.99 -30.34 -35.67
N ASP A 24 8.56 -30.77 -34.49
CA ASP A 24 7.73 -31.96 -34.35
C ASP A 24 6.81 -31.80 -33.13
N ASN A 25 5.51 -31.71 -33.44
CA ASN A 25 4.41 -31.97 -32.52
C ASN A 25 4.56 -33.37 -31.93
N GLN A 26 4.52 -33.50 -30.60
CA GLN A 26 3.85 -34.63 -29.96
C GLN A 26 3.62 -34.42 -28.45
N ASP A 27 2.33 -34.43 -28.10
CA ASP A 27 1.70 -35.10 -26.95
C ASP A 27 2.00 -34.67 -25.51
N LEU A 28 1.21 -33.67 -25.10
CA LEU A 28 0.63 -33.53 -23.76
C LEU A 28 -0.38 -34.66 -23.47
N LYS A 29 0.07 -35.85 -23.04
CA LYS A 29 -0.76 -36.82 -22.29
C LYS A 29 0.12 -37.72 -21.41
N GLY A 30 0.12 -37.49 -20.11
CA GLY A 30 0.76 -38.43 -19.18
C GLY A 30 0.82 -37.96 -17.74
N LEU A 31 -0.32 -37.86 -17.05
CA LEU A 31 -0.46 -38.07 -15.59
C LEU A 31 -1.93 -37.98 -15.15
N GLU A 32 -2.82 -38.70 -15.85
CA GLU A 32 -4.15 -39.05 -15.33
C GLU A 32 -4.47 -40.50 -15.72
N LYS A 33 -4.09 -41.45 -14.86
CA LYS A 33 -4.80 -42.73 -14.65
C LYS A 33 -4.06 -43.59 -13.63
N GLN A 34 -4.85 -44.39 -12.91
CA GLN A 34 -4.57 -45.20 -11.71
C GLN A 34 -4.84 -44.38 -10.43
N VAL A 35 -5.90 -44.59 -9.64
CA VAL A 35 -6.75 -45.77 -9.42
C VAL A 35 -8.12 -45.34 -8.88
N LYS A 36 -9.20 -45.72 -9.56
CA LYS A 36 -10.48 -46.18 -8.99
C LYS A 36 -10.61 -47.60 -9.56
N VAL A 37 -10.82 -48.70 -8.83
CA VAL A 37 -11.96 -49.04 -7.98
C VAL A 37 -11.56 -50.28 -7.16
N SER A 38 -11.82 -50.28 -5.85
CA SER A 38 -12.54 -51.39 -5.20
C SER A 38 -13.01 -50.95 -3.82
N GLU A 39 -14.28 -50.58 -3.76
CA GLU A 39 -15.05 -50.59 -2.52
C GLU A 39 -15.41 -52.05 -2.21
N LYS A 40 -15.03 -52.53 -1.01
CA LYS A 40 -15.97 -53.17 -0.07
C LYS A 40 -15.33 -53.44 1.29
N SER A 41 -16.05 -52.95 2.30
CA SER A 41 -16.14 -53.41 3.70
C SER A 41 -14.85 -53.57 4.52
N ASN A 42 -14.63 -52.65 5.45
CA ASN A 42 -14.84 -52.99 6.87
C ASN A 42 -14.95 -51.73 7.74
N LYS A 43 -16.04 -51.65 8.51
CA LYS A 43 -16.14 -50.79 9.69
C LYS A 43 -15.07 -51.25 10.68
N ASN A 44 -14.16 -50.35 11.04
CA ASN A 44 -13.67 -50.28 12.41
C ASN A 44 -13.25 -48.85 12.70
N LYS A 45 -13.94 -48.26 13.69
CA LYS A 45 -13.49 -47.07 14.40
C LYS A 45 -12.13 -47.40 15.01
N ASN A 46 -11.12 -46.62 14.64
CA ASN A 46 -10.01 -46.33 15.51
C ASN A 46 -9.68 -44.86 15.29
N GLU A 47 -9.89 -44.07 16.35
CA GLU A 47 -9.25 -42.78 16.54
C GLU A 47 -7.76 -42.97 16.30
N VAL A 48 -7.26 -42.41 15.20
CA VAL A 48 -5.84 -42.21 15.03
C VAL A 48 -5.53 -40.88 15.69
N ASP A 49 -5.04 -40.98 16.92
CA ASP A 49 -4.29 -39.94 17.61
C ASP A 49 -3.23 -39.38 16.64
N ILE A 50 -3.49 -38.22 16.07
CA ILE A 50 -2.46 -37.43 15.39
C ILE A 50 -1.65 -36.75 16.48
N LYS A 51 -0.76 -37.52 17.13
CA LYS A 51 0.44 -36.96 17.75
C LYS A 51 1.33 -36.48 16.62
N THR A 52 1.13 -35.26 16.16
CA THR A 52 2.08 -34.56 15.30
C THR A 52 3.39 -34.43 16.08
N SER A 53 4.41 -35.16 15.65
CA SER A 53 5.78 -34.99 16.13
C SER A 53 6.20 -33.53 15.96
N VAL A 54 6.89 -33.00 16.96
CA VAL A 54 7.30 -31.60 17.13
C VAL A 54 8.38 -31.15 16.10
N ASP A 55 8.73 -31.98 15.14
CA ASP A 55 9.79 -31.71 14.17
C ASP A 55 9.25 -31.28 12.79
N GLU A 56 9.84 -30.18 12.31
CA GLU A 56 9.72 -29.58 10.97
C GLU A 56 8.51 -28.68 10.68
N MET A 57 8.23 -27.75 11.59
CA MET A 57 7.41 -26.60 11.21
C MET A 57 8.26 -25.60 10.40
N ASP A 58 8.02 -25.54 9.09
CA ASP A 58 8.67 -24.62 8.16
C ASP A 58 7.90 -23.30 8.05
N LEU A 59 8.37 -22.26 8.75
CA LEU A 59 7.72 -20.94 8.75
C LEU A 59 7.59 -20.33 7.36
N ARG A 60 8.44 -20.70 6.39
CA ARG A 60 8.34 -20.24 5.00
C ARG A 60 7.03 -20.67 4.34
N LYS A 61 6.40 -21.75 4.83
CA LYS A 61 5.10 -22.25 4.34
C LYS A 61 3.91 -21.62 5.06
N LEU A 62 4.16 -21.02 6.23
CA LEU A 62 3.11 -20.50 7.13
C LEU A 62 2.99 -18.98 7.07
N PHE A 63 4.11 -18.26 6.96
CA PHE A 63 4.15 -16.82 6.84
C PHE A 63 3.95 -16.44 5.35
N LYS A 64 2.70 -16.12 4.98
CA LYS A 64 2.20 -16.04 3.61
C LYS A 64 1.99 -14.60 3.14
N ILE A 65 3.05 -13.81 3.17
CA ILE A 65 3.13 -12.59 2.36
C ILE A 65 3.82 -13.01 1.04
N ASP A 66 3.07 -13.00 -0.06
CA ASP A 66 3.52 -13.57 -1.33
C ASP A 66 3.29 -12.64 -2.52
N ASP A 67 3.74 -13.07 -3.70
CA ASP A 67 3.71 -12.27 -4.92
C ASP A 67 2.30 -11.92 -5.42
N LYS A 68 1.24 -12.57 -4.91
CA LYS A 68 -0.14 -12.15 -5.20
C LYS A 68 -0.47 -10.80 -4.56
N GLN A 69 0.30 -10.39 -3.58
CA GLN A 69 0.20 -9.10 -2.90
C GLN A 69 1.16 -8.08 -3.51
N PHE A 70 1.71 -8.32 -4.71
CA PHE A 70 2.63 -7.38 -5.35
C PHE A 70 2.07 -5.97 -5.44
N GLY A 71 2.83 -4.98 -4.95
CA GLY A 71 2.42 -3.57 -4.94
C GLY A 71 1.39 -3.20 -3.88
N SER A 72 0.91 -4.16 -3.08
CA SER A 72 -0.05 -3.89 -2.01
C SER A 72 0.57 -2.97 -0.95
N ILE A 73 -0.28 -2.14 -0.34
CA ILE A 73 0.14 -1.14 0.65
C ILE A 73 -0.47 -1.48 2.01
N TRP A 74 0.37 -1.63 3.02
CA TRP A 74 -0.01 -1.72 4.42
C TRP A 74 0.04 -0.33 4.99
N THR A 75 -1.06 0.11 5.58
CA THR A 75 -1.10 1.42 6.25
C THR A 75 -1.19 1.21 7.74
N TYR A 76 -0.28 1.82 8.48
CA TYR A 76 -0.22 1.78 9.92
C TYR A 76 -0.52 3.16 10.50
N ILE A 77 -1.31 3.16 11.58
CA ILE A 77 -1.71 4.38 12.30
C ILE A 77 -1.39 4.19 13.77
N GLY A 78 -0.80 5.21 14.38
CA GLY A 78 -0.50 5.31 15.80
C GLY A 78 -1.00 6.64 16.40
N PRO A 79 -0.60 6.98 17.64
CA PRO A 79 -1.03 8.19 18.31
C PRO A 79 -0.37 9.45 17.73
N ILE A 80 -0.98 10.61 18.04
CA ILE A 80 -0.54 11.96 17.63
C ILE A 80 -0.50 12.05 16.10
N GLU A 81 0.69 11.98 15.54
CA GLU A 81 1.02 12.10 14.11
C GLU A 81 1.91 10.91 13.70
N TYR A 82 1.85 9.78 14.41
CA TYR A 82 2.58 8.61 13.97
C TYR A 82 1.76 7.81 12.98
N GLY A 83 2.35 7.58 11.81
CA GLY A 83 1.90 6.57 10.88
C GLY A 83 3.03 6.24 9.90
N HIS A 84 2.89 5.11 9.25
CA HIS A 84 3.74 4.76 8.13
C HIS A 84 2.98 3.87 7.14
N ILE A 85 3.49 3.80 5.92
CA ILE A 85 3.05 2.85 4.92
C ILE A 85 4.18 1.90 4.56
N LEU A 86 3.84 0.66 4.26
CA LEU A 86 4.75 -0.32 3.66
C LEU A 86 4.18 -0.76 2.32
N LYS A 87 4.91 -0.56 1.24
CA LYS A 87 4.57 -1.04 -0.10
C LYS A 87 5.34 -2.31 -0.38
N TYR A 88 4.64 -3.43 -0.56
CA TYR A 88 5.28 -4.68 -0.92
C TYR A 88 5.98 -4.56 -2.28
N LYS A 89 7.26 -4.92 -2.32
CA LYS A 89 8.15 -4.73 -3.46
C LYS A 89 8.49 -6.05 -4.15
N ALA A 90 8.86 -7.08 -3.38
CA ALA A 90 9.28 -8.36 -3.94
C ALA A 90 9.40 -9.42 -2.85
N THR A 91 9.27 -10.69 -3.25
CA THR A 91 9.81 -11.83 -2.50
C THR A 91 11.02 -12.40 -3.23
N LYS A 92 12.11 -12.64 -2.51
CA LYS A 92 13.35 -13.22 -3.07
C LYS A 92 13.78 -14.44 -2.27
N TYR A 93 14.07 -15.53 -2.96
CA TYR A 93 14.68 -16.70 -2.33
C TYR A 93 16.20 -16.56 -2.33
N ASP A 94 16.80 -16.57 -1.13
CA ASP A 94 18.24 -16.63 -0.95
C ASP A 94 18.64 -18.10 -0.74
N LYS A 95 19.19 -18.71 -1.80
CA LYS A 95 19.66 -20.09 -1.79
C LYS A 95 20.81 -20.32 -0.82
N ALA A 96 21.70 -19.33 -0.65
CA ALA A 96 22.90 -19.48 0.16
C ALA A 96 22.53 -19.53 1.66
N ASN A 97 21.58 -18.70 2.06
CA ASN A 97 21.11 -18.62 3.45
C ASN A 97 19.84 -19.44 3.72
N ASN A 98 19.33 -20.14 2.71
CA ASN A 98 18.11 -20.98 2.77
C ASN A 98 16.89 -20.23 3.33
N CYS A 99 16.74 -18.95 2.98
CA CYS A 99 15.69 -18.08 3.49
C CYS A 99 14.89 -17.40 2.37
N VAL A 100 13.72 -16.90 2.73
CA VAL A 100 12.85 -16.09 1.87
C VAL A 100 12.87 -14.67 2.41
N ASN A 101 13.24 -13.70 1.58
CA ASN A 101 13.26 -12.29 1.91
C ASN A 101 12.04 -11.61 1.29
N ILE A 102 11.10 -11.16 2.13
CA ILE A 102 9.96 -10.33 1.76
C ILE A 102 10.38 -8.87 1.93
N ILE A 103 10.41 -8.11 0.85
CA ILE A 103 10.96 -6.75 0.80
C ILE A 103 9.81 -5.75 0.64
N MET A 104 9.78 -4.72 1.48
CA MET A 104 8.80 -3.64 1.45
C MET A 104 9.50 -2.29 1.48
N ASP A 105 9.05 -1.36 0.64
CA ASP A 105 9.45 0.04 0.71
C ASP A 105 8.57 0.76 1.75
N GLY A 106 9.19 1.40 2.74
CA GLY A 106 8.52 2.05 3.85
C GLY A 106 8.61 3.58 3.79
N TYR A 107 7.55 4.26 4.23
CA TYR A 107 7.48 5.73 4.28
C TYR A 107 6.74 6.18 5.54
N ASN A 108 7.33 7.06 6.34
CA ASN A 108 6.63 7.72 7.45
C ASN A 108 5.62 8.73 6.92
N ASN A 109 4.39 8.73 7.46
CA ASN A 109 3.27 9.51 6.92
C ASN A 109 2.45 10.30 7.95
N GLY A 110 3.07 10.77 9.04
CA GLY A 110 2.41 11.73 9.92
C GLY A 110 1.09 11.27 10.57
N GLY A 111 0.72 9.98 10.50
CA GLY A 111 -0.50 9.44 11.11
C GLY A 111 -1.82 9.79 10.42
N VAL A 112 -1.83 10.65 9.39
CA VAL A 112 -3.05 11.11 8.69
C VAL A 112 -3.09 10.72 7.21
N GLY A 113 -2.18 9.85 6.74
CA GLY A 113 -1.71 10.01 5.35
C GLY A 113 -0.95 11.34 5.29
N LEU A 114 -0.54 11.94 4.19
CA LEU A 114 0.44 13.06 4.19
C LEU A 114 1.80 12.55 4.63
N ILE A 115 2.70 12.42 3.66
CA ILE A 115 4.09 12.17 3.98
C ILE A 115 4.57 13.41 4.73
N SER A 116 4.90 13.28 6.01
CA SER A 116 5.60 14.34 6.72
C SER A 116 7.00 14.41 6.10
N GLU A 117 7.26 15.44 5.30
CA GLU A 117 8.63 15.87 5.06
C GLU A 117 9.27 16.07 6.43
N GLY A 118 10.39 15.40 6.73
CA GLY A 118 11.14 15.73 7.93
C GLY A 118 11.54 17.20 7.89
N GLU A 119 12.01 17.77 9.01
CA GLU A 119 12.42 19.19 9.12
C GLU A 119 13.44 19.65 8.04
N ASN A 120 14.02 18.72 7.28
CA ASN A 120 14.97 18.95 6.19
C ASN A 120 14.45 18.61 4.78
N GLY A 121 13.15 18.35 4.57
CA GLY A 121 12.60 17.99 3.26
C GLY A 121 12.87 16.54 2.81
N GLU A 122 13.49 15.71 3.67
CA GLU A 122 13.69 14.30 3.39
C GLU A 122 12.47 13.50 3.81
N VAL A 123 11.81 12.86 2.84
CA VAL A 123 10.83 11.81 3.08
C VAL A 123 11.50 10.70 3.89
N GLY A 124 11.00 10.40 5.08
CA GLY A 124 11.49 9.32 5.95
C GLY A 124 11.30 7.94 5.32
N ALA A 125 12.09 7.63 4.29
CA ALA A 125 12.00 6.44 3.47
C ALA A 125 12.96 5.37 3.98
N PHE A 126 12.43 4.16 4.10
CA PHE A 126 13.17 3.01 4.60
C PHE A 126 12.85 1.77 3.79
N THR A 127 13.63 0.71 4.00
CA THR A 127 13.31 -0.61 3.47
C THR A 127 13.15 -1.57 4.63
N LEU A 128 11.99 -2.21 4.70
CA LEU A 128 11.72 -3.30 5.61
C LEU A 128 11.93 -4.62 4.88
N THR A 129 12.66 -5.54 5.50
CA THR A 129 12.80 -6.91 5.01
C THR A 129 12.41 -7.89 6.10
N TYR A 130 11.41 -8.73 5.83
CA TYR A 130 11.18 -9.95 6.62
C TYR A 130 12.03 -11.08 6.03
N THR A 131 13.05 -11.49 6.77
CA THR A 131 13.86 -12.67 6.45
C THR A 131 13.23 -13.88 7.11
N VAL A 132 12.54 -14.70 6.33
CA VAL A 132 11.83 -15.90 6.77
C VAL A 132 12.71 -17.12 6.57
N LYS A 133 13.17 -17.70 7.68
CA LYS A 133 13.86 -18.99 7.73
C LYS A 133 12.86 -20.09 8.05
N SER A 134 13.31 -21.34 8.10
CA SER A 134 12.45 -22.46 8.50
C SER A 134 11.92 -22.30 9.94
N ASP A 135 12.70 -21.71 10.83
CA ASP A 135 12.42 -21.67 12.28
C ASP A 135 12.19 -20.25 12.84
N SER A 136 12.43 -19.20 12.06
CA SER A 136 12.39 -17.83 12.55
C SER A 136 12.00 -16.82 11.46
N VAL A 137 11.38 -15.72 11.89
CA VAL A 137 11.16 -14.53 11.07
C VAL A 137 11.94 -13.39 11.70
N VAL A 138 12.87 -12.82 10.93
CA VAL A 138 13.69 -11.68 11.35
C VAL A 138 13.22 -10.43 10.61
N GLU A 139 12.99 -9.36 11.35
CA GLU A 139 12.66 -8.04 10.80
C GLU A 139 13.94 -7.19 10.69
N VAL A 140 14.32 -6.84 9.48
CA VAL A 140 15.51 -6.04 9.17
C VAL A 140 15.09 -4.72 8.53
N ILE A 141 15.58 -3.61 9.06
CA ILE A 141 15.26 -2.28 8.55
C ILE A 141 16.54 -1.58 8.10
N ALA A 142 16.52 -1.14 6.86
CA ALA A 142 17.57 -0.31 6.28
C ALA A 142 17.00 1.09 6.02
N ASN A 143 17.33 2.02 6.91
CA ASN A 143 17.04 3.43 6.69
C ASN A 143 18.04 4.01 5.69
N LYS A 144 17.54 4.86 4.77
CA LYS A 144 18.40 5.48 3.74
C LYS A 144 19.19 6.68 4.25
N THR A 145 18.76 7.28 5.36
CA THR A 145 19.23 8.58 5.85
C THR A 145 19.69 8.59 7.31
N LYS A 146 19.46 7.50 8.07
CA LYS A 146 19.85 7.36 9.48
C LYS A 146 20.43 5.97 9.75
N GLU A 147 21.28 5.86 10.77
CA GLU A 147 21.78 4.57 11.30
C GLU A 147 20.72 3.78 12.10
N GLU A 148 19.51 4.32 12.26
CA GLU A 148 18.41 3.62 12.89
C GLU A 148 18.08 2.35 12.09
N THR A 149 18.09 1.20 12.75
CA THR A 149 17.83 -0.12 12.13
C THR A 149 16.55 -0.75 12.67
N THR A 150 15.64 0.08 13.18
CA THR A 150 14.45 -0.35 13.92
C THR A 150 13.23 0.49 13.59
N LEU A 151 12.04 -0.12 13.66
CA LEU A 151 10.73 0.50 13.40
C LEU A 151 9.97 0.50 14.72
N GLY A 152 10.25 1.50 15.54
CA GLY A 152 9.67 1.61 16.88
C GLY A 152 10.24 0.62 17.91
N SER A 153 11.34 -0.09 17.63
CA SER A 153 12.00 -0.94 18.64
C SER A 153 13.39 -0.41 18.98
N ILE A 154 13.93 -0.78 20.14
CA ILE A 154 15.35 -0.54 20.44
C ILE A 154 16.25 -1.72 20.04
N ILE A 155 15.64 -2.84 19.63
CA ILE A 155 16.34 -4.10 19.31
C ILE A 155 16.52 -4.16 17.78
N PRO A 156 17.75 -4.05 17.26
CA PRO A 156 18.03 -4.13 15.83
C PRO A 156 17.87 -5.56 15.32
N ASN A 157 17.42 -5.70 14.07
CA ASN A 157 17.31 -7.00 13.37
C ASN A 157 16.56 -8.08 14.19
N LYS A 158 15.43 -7.69 14.77
CA LYS A 158 14.69 -8.47 15.75
C LYS A 158 14.12 -9.76 15.16
N ILE A 159 14.26 -10.88 15.88
CA ILE A 159 13.48 -12.10 15.66
C ILE A 159 12.06 -11.83 16.18
N ILE A 160 11.13 -11.56 15.28
CA ILE A 160 9.75 -11.23 15.64
C ILE A 160 8.90 -12.46 15.94
N LEU A 161 9.30 -13.61 15.43
CA LEU A 161 8.59 -14.88 15.59
C LEU A 161 9.58 -16.04 15.49
N LYS A 162 9.47 -17.02 16.39
CA LYS A 162 10.36 -18.19 16.42
C LYS A 162 9.58 -19.48 16.69
N ALA A 163 9.92 -20.53 15.96
CA ALA A 163 9.44 -21.88 16.16
C ALA A 163 10.01 -22.48 17.47
N PRO A 164 9.31 -23.46 18.08
CA PRO A 164 7.95 -23.90 17.76
C PRO A 164 6.91 -22.81 18.01
N LEU A 165 5.89 -22.71 17.14
CA LEU A 165 4.79 -21.76 17.28
C LEU A 165 3.77 -22.24 18.32
N LYS A 166 4.20 -22.24 19.58
CA LYS A 166 3.39 -22.61 20.73
C LYS A 166 3.46 -21.53 21.80
N VAL A 167 2.34 -21.29 22.47
CA VAL A 167 2.31 -20.43 23.64
C VAL A 167 3.33 -20.91 24.67
N GLY A 168 4.10 -19.98 25.21
CA GLY A 168 5.20 -20.25 26.13
C GLY A 168 6.56 -20.47 25.48
N ASN A 169 6.67 -20.55 24.14
CA ASN A 169 7.98 -20.59 23.48
C ASN A 169 8.74 -19.29 23.75
N THR A 170 10.02 -19.39 24.15
CA THR A 170 10.87 -18.26 24.53
C THR A 170 12.20 -18.27 23.79
N TRP A 171 12.76 -17.09 23.51
CA TRP A 171 14.11 -16.96 22.96
C TRP A 171 14.81 -15.69 23.45
N GLU A 172 16.13 -15.68 23.32
CA GLU A 172 16.98 -14.57 23.75
C GLU A 172 17.72 -13.95 22.57
N GLU A 173 17.89 -12.63 22.62
CA GLU A 173 18.62 -11.84 21.61
C GLU A 173 19.55 -10.86 22.32
N LYS A 174 20.86 -10.95 22.05
CA LYS A 174 21.83 -9.97 22.53
C LYS A 174 21.92 -8.81 21.56
N PHE A 175 21.96 -7.59 22.09
CA PHE A 175 22.08 -6.38 21.29
C PHE A 175 22.82 -5.28 22.04
N GLN A 176 23.37 -4.31 21.29
CA GLN A 176 24.02 -3.13 21.84
C GLN A 176 23.04 -1.96 21.84
N TYR A 177 22.94 -1.25 22.95
CA TYR A 177 22.15 -0.02 23.06
C TYR A 177 22.91 1.00 23.88
N LYS A 178 23.17 2.19 23.30
CA LYS A 178 23.96 3.27 23.92
C LYS A 178 25.30 2.78 24.49
N GLY A 179 26.00 1.91 23.76
CA GLY A 179 27.33 1.39 24.13
C GLY A 179 27.37 0.32 25.21
N LYS A 180 26.22 -0.22 25.63
CA LYS A 180 26.11 -1.34 26.59
C LYS A 180 25.38 -2.52 25.94
N GLU A 181 25.88 -3.73 26.23
CA GLU A 181 25.21 -4.97 25.82
C GLU A 181 24.01 -5.26 26.72
N TYR A 182 22.90 -5.63 26.09
CA TYR A 182 21.68 -6.08 26.76
C TYR A 182 21.21 -7.40 26.15
N THR A 183 20.38 -8.12 26.91
CA THR A 183 19.70 -9.33 26.45
C THR A 183 18.19 -9.11 26.49
N ALA A 184 17.56 -9.23 25.33
CA ALA A 184 16.12 -9.24 25.17
C ALA A 184 15.60 -10.67 25.31
N ILE A 185 14.53 -10.84 26.08
CA ILE A 185 13.83 -12.12 26.22
C ILE A 185 12.46 -11.97 25.59
N SER A 186 12.19 -12.74 24.54
CA SER A 186 10.94 -12.74 23.79
C SER A 186 10.15 -14.01 24.07
N LYS A 187 8.82 -13.92 24.12
CA LYS A 187 7.91 -15.03 24.42
C LYS A 187 6.63 -14.96 23.58
N ILE A 188 6.18 -16.10 23.05
CA ILE A 188 4.82 -16.23 22.51
C ILE A 188 3.84 -16.31 23.68
N THR A 189 3.00 -15.31 23.87
CA THR A 189 2.02 -15.26 24.97
C THR A 189 0.62 -15.66 24.55
N ALA A 190 0.30 -15.59 23.25
CA ALA A 190 -0.95 -16.12 22.69
C ALA A 190 -0.76 -16.57 21.22
N ASP A 191 -1.61 -17.50 20.77
CA ASP A 191 -1.72 -18.03 19.39
C ASP A 191 -3.05 -17.62 18.69
N GLU A 192 -3.72 -16.65 19.29
CA GLU A 192 -4.88 -15.94 18.77
C GLU A 192 -4.90 -14.50 19.31
N TYR A 193 -5.54 -13.59 18.58
CA TYR A 193 -5.68 -12.19 18.98
C TYR A 193 -7.08 -11.66 18.73
N GLU A 194 -7.50 -10.66 19.51
CA GLU A 194 -8.76 -9.95 19.34
C GLU A 194 -8.50 -8.56 18.78
N GLN A 195 -9.34 -8.12 17.84
CA GLN A 195 -9.35 -6.71 17.44
C GLN A 195 -10.09 -5.90 18.51
N LYS A 196 -9.36 -5.07 19.26
CA LYS A 196 -9.86 -4.26 20.40
C LYS A 196 -11.10 -3.39 20.11
N TYR A 197 -11.44 -3.16 18.84
CA TYR A 197 -12.56 -2.30 18.42
C TYR A 197 -13.61 -3.02 17.56
N SER A 198 -13.50 -4.35 17.41
CA SER A 198 -14.56 -5.14 16.78
C SER A 198 -15.70 -5.34 17.78
N LYS A 199 -16.93 -4.96 17.41
CA LYS A 199 -18.13 -5.18 18.23
C LYS A 199 -18.34 -6.66 18.59
N ASP A 200 -17.82 -7.56 17.75
CA ASP A 200 -18.07 -9.00 17.85
C ASP A 200 -16.99 -9.73 18.67
N LYS A 201 -15.97 -9.02 19.20
CA LYS A 201 -14.79 -9.60 19.89
C LYS A 201 -14.25 -10.86 19.21
N LYS A 202 -14.26 -10.85 17.88
CA LYS A 202 -13.87 -12.01 17.10
C LYS A 202 -12.38 -12.28 17.32
N LYS A 203 -12.05 -13.53 17.63
CA LYS A 203 -10.67 -14.02 17.68
C LYS A 203 -10.17 -14.36 16.29
N TYR A 204 -8.94 -13.98 16.01
CA TYR A 204 -8.23 -14.25 14.77
C TYR A 204 -6.98 -15.06 15.06
N LYS A 205 -6.63 -15.96 14.14
CA LYS A 205 -5.42 -16.76 14.25
C LYS A 205 -4.20 -15.88 13.99
N GLY A 206 -3.23 -15.89 14.91
CA GLY A 206 -2.02 -15.08 14.85
C GLY A 206 -1.16 -15.36 16.09
N TYR A 207 -0.13 -14.56 16.35
CA TYR A 207 0.68 -14.71 17.55
C TYR A 207 0.89 -13.38 18.24
N VAL A 208 0.79 -13.38 19.57
CA VAL A 208 1.20 -12.27 20.41
C VAL A 208 2.58 -12.60 20.96
N VAL A 209 3.53 -11.71 20.72
CA VAL A 209 4.91 -11.83 21.17
C VAL A 209 5.23 -10.66 22.09
N GLU A 210 5.61 -10.96 23.31
CA GLU A 210 6.09 -9.98 24.29
C GLU A 210 7.60 -10.10 24.42
N THR A 211 8.27 -8.94 24.49
CA THR A 211 9.70 -8.87 24.71
C THR A 211 10.01 -7.95 25.90
N SER A 212 10.86 -8.43 26.80
CA SER A 212 11.36 -7.69 27.96
C SER A 212 12.88 -7.55 27.92
N VAL A 213 13.41 -6.38 28.29
CA VAL A 213 14.84 -6.12 28.46
C VAL A 213 15.08 -5.47 29.82
N LYS A 214 15.81 -6.15 30.70
CA LYS A 214 16.08 -5.68 32.07
C LYS A 214 17.40 -4.91 32.19
N GLY A 215 17.52 -4.12 33.26
CA GLY A 215 18.74 -3.41 33.63
C GLY A 215 19.00 -2.14 32.83
N MET A 216 17.94 -1.54 32.27
CA MET A 216 18.02 -0.34 31.45
C MET A 216 17.67 0.89 32.27
N ASP A 217 18.68 1.58 32.79
CA ASP A 217 18.51 2.70 33.73
C ASP A 217 17.70 3.88 33.17
N ASN A 218 17.55 3.98 31.86
CA ASN A 218 16.75 5.00 31.18
C ASN A 218 15.30 4.58 30.95
N PHE A 219 14.75 3.59 31.67
CA PHE A 219 13.35 3.14 31.58
C PHE A 219 12.76 2.99 32.98
N GLU A 220 11.44 3.17 33.15
CA GLU A 220 10.80 2.94 34.45
C GLU A 220 11.01 1.48 34.86
N ASN A 221 11.21 1.24 36.17
CA ASN A 221 11.53 -0.08 36.71
C ASN A 221 12.80 -0.73 36.12
N LYS A 222 13.62 0.05 35.39
CA LYS A 222 14.80 -0.41 34.66
C LYS A 222 14.51 -1.48 33.62
N GLU A 223 13.34 -1.43 32.99
CA GLU A 223 12.90 -2.47 32.06
C GLU A 223 12.19 -1.86 30.83
N PHE A 224 12.56 -2.31 29.63
CA PHE A 224 11.78 -2.05 28.42
C PHE A 224 10.92 -3.24 28.09
N ASN A 225 9.68 -2.97 27.76
CA ASN A 225 8.71 -3.97 27.34
C ASN A 225 8.09 -3.53 26.00
N GLU A 226 8.02 -4.45 25.06
CA GLU A 226 7.26 -4.28 23.81
C GLU A 226 6.39 -5.51 23.53
N THR A 227 5.30 -5.29 22.81
CA THR A 227 4.37 -6.32 22.37
C THR A 227 4.15 -6.19 20.87
N ARG A 228 4.21 -7.31 20.16
CA ARG A 228 3.85 -7.41 18.74
C ARG A 228 2.72 -8.40 18.55
N ILE A 229 1.74 -8.04 17.75
CA ILE A 229 0.71 -8.95 17.26
C ILE A 229 1.01 -9.25 15.79
N ILE A 230 1.08 -10.53 15.44
CA ILE A 230 1.52 -11.02 14.14
C ILE A 230 0.42 -11.89 13.53
N ASP A 231 -0.09 -11.49 12.37
CA ASP A 231 -0.97 -12.30 11.54
C ASP A 231 -0.10 -12.96 10.45
N LEU A 232 -0.23 -14.28 10.29
CA LEU A 232 0.61 -15.05 9.38
C LEU A 232 0.46 -14.67 7.90
N ASN A 233 -0.64 -14.02 7.49
CA ASN A 233 -0.83 -13.56 6.11
C ASN A 233 -0.59 -12.05 5.93
N LYS A 234 -0.49 -11.31 7.04
CA LYS A 234 -0.38 -9.84 7.03
C LYS A 234 0.93 -9.32 7.62
N GLY A 235 1.70 -10.15 8.31
CA GLY A 235 2.88 -9.75 9.08
C GLY A 235 2.53 -9.11 10.42
N VAL A 236 3.33 -8.14 10.85
CA VAL A 236 3.07 -7.40 12.09
C VAL A 236 1.85 -6.52 11.89
N ILE A 237 0.84 -6.66 12.74
CA ILE A 237 -0.42 -5.89 12.66
C ILE A 237 -0.63 -4.94 13.84
N GLU A 238 0.12 -5.11 14.93
CA GLU A 238 0.15 -4.18 16.05
C GLU A 238 1.54 -4.27 16.68
N HIS A 239 2.09 -3.13 17.05
CA HIS A 239 3.28 -3.02 17.89
C HIS A 239 3.01 -1.96 18.94
N SER A 240 3.31 -2.27 20.18
CA SER A 240 3.21 -1.35 21.29
C SER A 240 4.40 -1.48 22.22
N TYR A 241 4.79 -0.37 22.84
CA TYR A 241 5.85 -0.30 23.83
C TYR A 241 5.68 0.98 24.64
N LYS A 242 6.44 1.09 25.73
CA LYS A 242 6.58 2.35 26.44
C LYS A 242 7.90 3.00 26.08
N THR A 243 7.85 4.28 25.72
CA THR A 243 9.03 5.11 25.47
C THR A 243 9.12 6.21 26.52
N ILE A 244 10.28 6.85 26.64
CA ILE A 244 10.42 8.07 27.44
C ILE A 244 10.49 9.27 26.52
N VAL A 245 9.72 10.30 26.89
CA VAL A 245 9.64 11.60 26.22
C VAL A 245 10.13 12.67 27.19
N GLY A 246 10.93 13.62 26.69
CA GLY A 246 11.54 14.68 27.50
C GLY A 246 12.96 14.35 27.97
N GLU A 247 13.62 15.34 28.57
CA GLU A 247 15.00 15.23 29.08
C GLU A 247 15.07 15.54 30.58
N GLY A 248 15.96 14.85 31.29
CA GLY A 248 16.22 15.11 32.70
C GLY A 248 14.99 14.92 33.60
N LYS A 249 14.70 15.90 34.45
CA LYS A 249 13.62 15.83 35.45
C LYS A 249 12.21 15.93 34.85
N ASP A 250 12.10 16.39 33.61
CA ASP A 250 10.82 16.55 32.90
C ASP A 250 10.51 15.36 31.99
N SER A 251 11.30 14.29 32.08
CA SER A 251 11.06 13.07 31.34
C SER A 251 9.88 12.26 31.91
N PHE A 252 9.04 11.73 31.04
CA PHE A 252 7.90 10.87 31.43
C PHE A 252 7.73 9.68 30.48
N GLU A 253 7.14 8.60 30.97
CA GLU A 253 6.78 7.45 30.14
C GLU A 253 5.55 7.76 29.28
N TYR A 254 5.67 7.50 27.99
CA TYR A 254 4.60 7.63 27.02
C TYR A 254 4.29 6.26 26.41
N PRO A 255 3.04 5.77 26.48
CA PRO A 255 2.64 4.57 25.78
C PRO A 255 2.57 4.87 24.28
N PHE A 256 3.38 4.16 23.50
CA PHE A 256 3.37 4.25 22.05
C PHE A 256 2.83 2.95 21.46
N ALA A 257 1.98 3.06 20.45
CA ALA A 257 1.50 1.92 19.71
C ALA A 257 1.13 2.30 18.28
N TYR A 258 1.39 1.45 17.31
CA TYR A 258 0.79 1.54 15.99
C TYR A 258 0.13 0.23 15.61
N ARG A 259 -0.86 0.33 14.74
CA ARG A 259 -1.61 -0.82 14.25
C ARG A 259 -1.86 -0.74 12.76
N LEU A 260 -1.94 -1.89 12.12
CA LEU A 260 -2.36 -2.05 10.75
C LEU A 260 -3.81 -1.61 10.65
N PHE A 261 -4.04 -0.54 9.90
CA PHE A 261 -5.37 -0.04 9.59
C PHE A 261 -5.97 -0.83 8.42
N CYS A 262 -5.22 -0.97 7.32
CA CYS A 262 -5.68 -1.71 6.15
C CYS A 262 -4.51 -2.24 5.31
N ILE A 263 -4.83 -3.24 4.47
CA ILE A 263 -3.99 -3.69 3.35
C ILE A 263 -4.77 -3.43 2.07
N ASN A 264 -4.17 -2.68 1.17
CA ASN A 264 -4.78 -2.29 -0.08
C ASN A 264 -4.06 -2.96 -1.24
N ASN A 265 -4.75 -3.91 -1.88
CA ASN A 265 -4.17 -4.62 -3.02
C ASN A 265 -4.24 -3.83 -4.33
N GLU A 266 -5.14 -2.86 -4.47
CA GLU A 266 -5.49 -2.32 -5.79
C GLU A 266 -6.24 -0.97 -5.75
N VAL A 267 -6.48 -0.41 -4.56
CA VAL A 267 -7.36 0.76 -4.39
C VAL A 267 -6.58 1.87 -3.70
N PRO A 268 -6.49 3.08 -4.31
CA PRO A 268 -6.01 4.29 -3.64
C PRO A 268 -6.50 4.37 -2.20
N TYR A 269 -5.58 4.68 -1.27
CA TYR A 269 -5.87 4.84 0.16
C TYR A 269 -7.15 5.65 0.41
N ASP A 270 -7.32 6.74 -0.33
CA ASP A 270 -8.47 7.64 -0.23
C ASP A 270 -9.79 6.96 -0.60
N ILE A 271 -9.85 6.10 -1.63
CA ILE A 271 -11.12 5.48 -2.06
C ILE A 271 -11.64 4.49 -1.01
N LYS A 272 -10.76 3.73 -0.36
CA LYS A 272 -11.17 2.84 0.73
C LYS A 272 -11.39 3.58 2.04
N LEU A 273 -10.64 4.66 2.30
CA LEU A 273 -10.99 5.58 3.38
C LEU A 273 -12.41 6.12 3.14
N TYR A 274 -12.74 6.55 1.92
CA TYR A 274 -14.09 6.97 1.53
C TYR A 274 -15.15 5.88 1.69
N GLU A 275 -14.89 4.64 1.25
CA GLU A 275 -15.80 3.49 1.45
C GLU A 275 -15.98 3.15 2.95
N SER A 276 -14.90 3.15 3.74
CA SER A 276 -14.95 2.85 5.18
C SER A 276 -15.55 3.98 6.03
N LEU A 277 -15.43 5.24 5.59
CA LEU A 277 -16.08 6.40 6.18
C LEU A 277 -17.58 6.40 5.88
N LYS A 278 -18.00 5.92 4.71
CA LYS A 278 -19.42 5.73 4.36
C LYS A 278 -20.13 4.79 5.35
N ASP A 279 -19.43 3.77 5.83
CA ASP A 279 -19.97 2.78 6.77
C ASP A 279 -19.90 3.21 8.24
N ASN A 280 -18.92 4.05 8.63
CA ASN A 280 -18.69 4.42 10.03
C ASN A 280 -19.14 5.84 10.43
N MET A 281 -19.25 6.76 9.48
CA MET A 281 -19.75 8.12 9.71
C MET A 281 -21.06 8.27 8.97
N GLY A 282 -22.19 8.05 9.66
CA GLY A 282 -23.52 8.24 9.10
C GLY A 282 -23.62 9.54 8.30
N ASN A 283 -23.59 9.39 6.96
CA ASN A 283 -23.87 10.34 5.89
C ASN A 283 -23.61 11.83 6.16
N LYS A 284 -22.71 12.45 5.37
CA LYS A 284 -22.98 13.79 4.79
C LYS A 284 -22.07 14.28 3.66
N ASN A 285 -20.92 13.67 3.36
CA ASN A 285 -20.00 14.27 2.38
C ASN A 285 -19.87 13.51 1.04
N ILE A 286 -19.93 12.17 0.98
CA ILE A 286 -19.66 11.44 -0.28
C ILE A 286 -20.97 10.91 -0.87
N GLU A 287 -21.33 11.37 -2.07
CA GLU A 287 -22.61 11.02 -2.70
C GLU A 287 -22.51 9.78 -3.61
N SER A 288 -21.40 9.59 -4.34
CA SER A 288 -21.25 8.46 -5.27
C SER A 288 -19.78 8.09 -5.61
N ILE A 289 -19.55 6.83 -5.98
CA ILE A 289 -18.27 6.32 -6.55
C ILE A 289 -18.58 5.55 -7.84
N LYS A 290 -17.85 5.82 -8.92
CA LYS A 290 -18.04 5.19 -10.24
C LYS A 290 -16.71 4.81 -10.90
N LYS A 291 -16.69 3.68 -11.61
CA LYS A 291 -15.57 3.31 -12.51
C LYS A 291 -15.81 3.82 -13.92
N ILE A 292 -14.75 4.32 -14.56
CA ILE A 292 -14.76 4.84 -15.94
C ILE A 292 -13.66 4.13 -16.72
N TYR A 293 -14.08 3.23 -17.60
CA TYR A 293 -13.22 2.50 -18.51
C TYR A 293 -12.98 3.28 -19.81
N PRO A 294 -11.89 2.99 -20.56
CA PRO A 294 -11.67 3.63 -21.83
C PRO A 294 -12.77 3.21 -22.81
N GLN A 295 -13.19 4.13 -23.67
CA GLN A 295 -14.19 3.87 -24.70
C GLN A 295 -13.51 3.32 -25.96
N GLU A 296 -14.17 2.36 -26.62
CA GLU A 296 -13.71 1.81 -27.90
C GLU A 296 -13.87 2.82 -29.05
N LYS A 297 -14.87 3.68 -28.96
CA LYS A 297 -15.14 4.75 -29.92
C LYS A 297 -14.89 6.09 -29.26
N SER A 298 -14.11 6.93 -29.93
CA SER A 298 -13.90 8.31 -29.49
C SER A 298 -15.22 9.07 -29.48
N ILE A 299 -15.42 9.89 -28.46
CA ILE A 299 -16.57 10.77 -28.37
C ILE A 299 -16.46 11.89 -29.41
N GLU A 300 -17.57 12.19 -30.08
CA GLU A 300 -17.63 13.29 -31.03
C GLU A 300 -17.73 14.62 -30.28
N THR A 301 -16.67 15.43 -30.39
CA THR A 301 -16.61 16.80 -29.86
C THR A 301 -16.79 17.86 -30.96
N LYS A 302 -17.22 17.42 -32.15
CA LYS A 302 -17.44 18.30 -33.30
C LYS A 302 -18.53 19.33 -32.98
N GLY A 303 -18.21 20.60 -33.19
CA GLY A 303 -19.10 21.71 -32.85
C GLY A 303 -19.03 22.16 -31.38
N MET A 304 -18.15 21.58 -30.57
CA MET A 304 -17.83 22.09 -29.23
C MET A 304 -16.53 22.90 -29.28
N THR A 305 -16.43 23.88 -28.39
CA THR A 305 -15.22 24.69 -28.22
C THR A 305 -14.29 24.02 -27.22
N LEU A 306 -13.01 23.91 -27.54
CA LEU A 306 -11.98 23.51 -26.59
C LEU A 306 -11.76 24.65 -25.59
N VAL A 307 -12.13 24.42 -24.32
CA VAL A 307 -12.07 25.41 -23.24
C VAL A 307 -10.70 25.36 -22.55
N LYS A 308 -10.21 24.16 -22.24
CA LYS A 308 -8.94 23.97 -21.52
C LYS A 308 -8.28 22.66 -21.94
N LYS A 309 -6.95 22.67 -22.03
CA LYS A 309 -6.12 21.49 -22.31
C LYS A 309 -4.91 21.46 -21.37
N VAL A 310 -4.67 20.30 -20.77
CA VAL A 310 -3.50 20.01 -19.93
C VAL A 310 -2.81 18.76 -20.48
N SER A 311 -1.49 18.70 -20.36
CA SER A 311 -0.70 17.52 -20.66
C SER A 311 0.06 17.09 -19.41
N ALA A 312 -0.04 15.82 -19.05
CA ALA A 312 0.57 15.26 -17.84
C ALA A 312 0.77 13.75 -17.99
N ASP A 313 1.75 13.20 -17.27
CA ASP A 313 2.01 11.76 -17.17
C ASP A 313 1.13 11.19 -16.05
N ILE A 314 -0.05 10.69 -16.41
CA ILE A 314 -1.11 10.29 -15.48
C ILE A 314 -0.80 8.96 -14.80
N ASP A 315 0.01 8.11 -15.43
CA ASP A 315 0.30 6.77 -14.92
C ASP A 315 1.79 6.47 -14.74
N GLU A 316 2.65 7.50 -14.77
CA GLU A 316 4.10 7.39 -14.56
C GLU A 316 4.80 6.46 -15.56
N ASP A 317 4.34 6.41 -16.81
CA ASP A 317 5.02 5.68 -17.89
C ASP A 317 6.01 6.56 -18.68
N LYS A 318 6.16 7.84 -18.28
CA LYS A 318 6.98 8.88 -18.92
C LYS A 318 6.44 9.33 -20.29
N VAL A 319 5.19 8.99 -20.60
CA VAL A 319 4.49 9.45 -21.79
C VAL A 319 3.30 10.27 -21.35
N ASN A 320 3.30 11.56 -21.68
CA ASN A 320 2.20 12.42 -21.27
C ASN A 320 0.90 12.06 -22.03
N GLU A 321 -0.19 11.97 -21.28
CA GLU A 321 -1.55 12.03 -21.76
C GLU A 321 -2.02 13.48 -21.98
N THR A 322 -3.15 13.63 -22.68
CA THR A 322 -3.86 14.91 -22.77
C THR A 322 -5.20 14.87 -22.06
N ILE A 323 -5.49 15.92 -21.30
CA ILE A 323 -6.75 16.14 -20.60
C ILE A 323 -7.41 17.35 -21.26
N GLU A 324 -8.58 17.17 -21.85
CA GLU A 324 -9.24 18.16 -22.69
C GLU A 324 -10.68 18.39 -22.22
N LEU A 325 -10.99 19.65 -21.95
CA LEU A 325 -12.32 20.11 -21.60
C LEU A 325 -12.95 20.85 -22.79
N PHE A 326 -14.09 20.35 -23.23
CA PHE A 326 -14.90 20.93 -24.28
C PHE A 326 -16.22 21.47 -23.71
N GLY A 327 -16.69 22.58 -24.25
CA GLY A 327 -17.97 23.19 -23.91
C GLY A 327 -18.72 23.66 -25.15
N GLY A 328 -20.05 23.58 -25.13
CA GLY A 328 -20.93 24.22 -26.11
C GLY A 328 -21.02 25.73 -25.90
N VAL A 329 -19.88 26.38 -25.65
CA VAL A 329 -19.75 27.79 -25.27
C VAL A 329 -18.86 28.52 -26.27
N THR A 330 -18.89 29.85 -26.25
CA THR A 330 -17.95 30.68 -27.02
C THR A 330 -16.91 31.25 -26.07
N MET A 331 -15.67 31.45 -26.55
CA MET A 331 -14.62 32.09 -25.76
C MET A 331 -14.44 33.55 -26.21
N SER A 332 -14.22 34.45 -25.26
CA SER A 332 -13.79 35.82 -25.55
C SER A 332 -12.36 35.84 -26.09
N LYS A 333 -11.91 37.00 -26.59
CA LYS A 333 -10.52 37.17 -27.04
C LYS A 333 -9.51 37.04 -25.89
N GLU A 334 -9.96 37.31 -24.67
CA GLU A 334 -9.22 37.23 -23.41
C GLU A 334 -9.28 35.83 -22.78
N GLY A 335 -9.92 34.86 -23.45
CA GLY A 335 -10.01 33.48 -22.96
C GLY A 335 -11.07 33.26 -21.89
N GLN A 336 -12.04 34.17 -21.75
CA GLN A 336 -13.16 34.00 -20.83
C GLN A 336 -14.33 33.27 -21.50
N ILE A 337 -15.05 32.45 -20.74
CA ILE A 337 -16.25 31.78 -21.25
C ILE A 337 -17.37 32.81 -21.41
N ILE A 338 -17.91 32.91 -22.63
CA ILE A 338 -19.12 33.66 -22.94
C ILE A 338 -20.26 32.64 -23.07
N ASN A 339 -21.06 32.54 -22.01
CA ASN A 339 -22.26 31.71 -22.01
C ASN A 339 -23.36 32.40 -22.82
N SER A 340 -23.67 31.86 -24.00
CA SER A 340 -24.74 32.39 -24.86
C SER A 340 -26.08 31.67 -24.68
N ASN A 341 -26.09 30.48 -24.07
CA ASN A 341 -27.28 29.65 -23.90
C ASN A 341 -27.38 29.09 -22.47
N ASP A 342 -28.60 28.84 -22.01
CA ASP A 342 -28.87 28.39 -20.64
C ASP A 342 -28.50 26.93 -20.37
N ARG A 343 -28.25 26.13 -21.40
CA ARG A 343 -28.00 24.68 -21.28
C ARG A 343 -26.88 24.22 -22.21
N ASN A 344 -25.65 24.33 -21.74
CA ASN A 344 -24.47 23.99 -22.54
C ASN A 344 -24.02 22.56 -22.26
N LYS A 345 -23.68 21.84 -23.33
CA LYS A 345 -23.06 20.51 -23.22
C LYS A 345 -21.59 20.69 -22.83
N TRP A 346 -21.14 19.92 -21.86
CA TRP A 346 -19.75 19.89 -21.42
C TRP A 346 -19.20 18.48 -21.52
N CYS A 347 -17.95 18.36 -21.93
CA CYS A 347 -17.27 17.07 -22.06
C CYS A 347 -15.82 17.18 -21.60
N LEU A 348 -15.45 16.39 -20.61
CA LEU A 348 -14.07 16.25 -20.13
C LEU A 348 -13.55 14.87 -20.53
N VAL A 349 -12.46 14.86 -21.29
CA VAL A 349 -11.83 13.62 -21.78
C VAL A 349 -10.36 13.54 -21.44
N VAL A 350 -9.88 12.33 -21.23
CA VAL A 350 -8.46 11.99 -21.13
C VAL A 350 -8.09 11.10 -22.32
N ASN A 351 -7.09 11.51 -23.09
CA ASN A 351 -6.57 10.72 -24.20
C ASN A 351 -5.23 10.09 -23.80
N LYS A 352 -5.17 8.75 -23.79
CA LYS A 352 -3.96 7.94 -23.54
C LYS A 352 -3.67 7.06 -24.75
N GLY A 353 -2.76 7.52 -25.61
CA GLY A 353 -2.47 6.84 -26.87
C GLY A 353 -3.72 6.69 -27.75
N LYS A 354 -4.19 5.45 -27.95
CA LYS A 354 -5.43 5.15 -28.71
C LYS A 354 -6.68 5.06 -27.82
N LYS A 355 -6.53 5.14 -26.50
CA LYS A 355 -7.62 5.03 -25.53
C LYS A 355 -8.13 6.41 -25.18
N GLN A 356 -9.45 6.53 -25.01
CA GLN A 356 -10.08 7.76 -24.55
C GLN A 356 -10.99 7.46 -23.36
N PHE A 357 -10.81 8.20 -22.27
CA PHE A 357 -11.64 8.11 -21.07
C PHE A 357 -12.53 9.34 -21.01
N VAL A 358 -13.84 9.14 -20.94
CA VAL A 358 -14.81 10.24 -20.84
C VAL A 358 -15.16 10.42 -19.36
N LEU A 359 -14.52 11.40 -18.71
CA LEU A 359 -14.68 11.68 -17.29
C LEU A 359 -16.02 12.35 -17.00
N PHE A 360 -16.41 13.30 -17.87
CA PHE A 360 -17.69 14.00 -17.80
C PHE A 360 -18.25 14.16 -19.21
N ASN A 361 -19.57 13.97 -19.37
CA ASN A 361 -20.29 14.23 -20.62
C ASN A 361 -21.77 14.45 -20.32
N ASP A 362 -22.14 15.67 -19.98
CA ASP A 362 -23.51 16.04 -19.64
C ASP A 362 -23.77 17.53 -19.93
N TYR A 363 -25.03 17.94 -19.83
CA TYR A 363 -25.45 19.32 -19.90
C TYR A 363 -25.37 19.98 -18.52
N ILE A 364 -24.85 21.21 -18.48
CA ILE A 364 -24.88 22.06 -17.29
C ILE A 364 -25.78 23.25 -17.59
N GLN A 365 -26.81 23.42 -16.75
CA GLN A 365 -27.73 24.54 -16.85
C GLN A 365 -27.23 25.71 -16.02
N LEU A 366 -27.13 26.90 -16.62
CA LEU A 366 -26.71 28.15 -15.97
C LEU A 366 -25.47 27.96 -15.09
N GLY A 367 -24.41 27.42 -15.68
CA GLY A 367 -23.22 27.02 -14.95
C GLY A 367 -22.08 26.61 -15.87
N GLU A 368 -21.02 26.08 -15.26
CA GLU A 368 -19.78 25.72 -15.93
C GLU A 368 -19.12 24.51 -15.27
N LEU A 369 -18.15 23.94 -15.98
CA LEU A 369 -17.28 22.89 -15.48
C LEU A 369 -15.85 23.40 -15.51
N GLU A 370 -15.19 23.38 -14.35
CA GLU A 370 -13.75 23.61 -14.26
C GLU A 370 -13.02 22.34 -13.85
N PHE A 371 -11.74 22.25 -14.19
CA PHE A 371 -10.88 21.17 -13.72
C PHE A 371 -9.47 21.63 -13.37
N TRP A 372 -8.86 20.91 -12.43
CA TRP A 372 -7.45 20.96 -12.10
C TRP A 372 -6.86 19.57 -12.25
N ALA A 373 -5.61 19.50 -12.68
CA ALA A 373 -4.87 18.28 -12.79
C ALA A 373 -3.53 18.46 -12.08
N TYR A 374 -3.21 17.57 -11.15
CA TYR A 374 -2.08 17.76 -10.24
C TYR A 374 -1.59 16.42 -9.70
N ASP A 375 -0.29 16.37 -9.42
CA ASP A 375 0.31 15.28 -8.67
C ASP A 375 0.17 15.54 -7.19
N LEU A 376 -0.38 14.57 -6.47
CA LEU A 376 -0.16 14.51 -5.03
C LEU A 376 1.25 13.99 -4.81
N MET A 377 2.18 14.91 -4.55
CA MET A 377 3.62 14.64 -4.34
C MET A 377 3.85 13.48 -3.37
N ASP A 378 3.01 13.40 -2.33
CA ASP A 378 3.13 12.41 -1.26
C ASP A 378 2.73 10.99 -1.66
N TYR A 379 1.93 10.81 -2.70
CA TYR A 379 1.38 9.50 -3.05
C TYR A 379 1.76 9.02 -4.45
N LYS A 380 2.49 9.86 -5.20
CA LYS A 380 2.69 9.68 -6.64
C LYS A 380 1.36 9.30 -7.31
N GLN A 381 0.33 10.07 -6.97
CA GLN A 381 -1.00 9.82 -7.46
C GLN A 381 -1.46 11.07 -8.19
N PHE A 382 -1.50 10.95 -9.51
CA PHE A 382 -2.09 11.95 -10.36
C PHE A 382 -3.59 12.04 -10.09
N ARG A 383 -4.09 13.26 -9.94
CA ARG A 383 -5.52 13.54 -9.78
C ARG A 383 -6.01 14.53 -10.80
N ILE A 384 -7.26 14.33 -11.17
CA ILE A 384 -8.05 15.35 -11.87
C ILE A 384 -9.23 15.66 -10.96
N THR A 385 -9.38 16.91 -10.54
CA THR A 385 -10.54 17.35 -9.76
C THR A 385 -11.37 18.26 -10.62
N THR A 386 -12.67 18.00 -10.68
CA THR A 386 -13.64 18.88 -11.33
C THR A 386 -14.53 19.58 -10.33
N VAL A 387 -14.89 20.81 -10.66
CA VAL A 387 -15.93 21.57 -9.99
C VAL A 387 -17.02 21.88 -11.01
N LYS A 388 -18.20 21.30 -10.79
CA LYS A 388 -19.41 21.62 -11.54
C LYS A 388 -20.19 22.66 -10.75
N SER A 389 -20.22 23.89 -11.23
CA SER A 389 -21.01 24.97 -10.63
C SER A 389 -22.33 25.15 -11.40
N THR A 390 -23.40 25.38 -10.67
CA THR A 390 -24.73 25.74 -11.17
C THR A 390 -25.33 26.77 -10.22
N THR A 391 -26.42 27.42 -10.60
CA THR A 391 -27.14 28.35 -9.71
C THR A 391 -27.59 27.73 -8.39
N ALA A 392 -27.91 26.43 -8.38
CA ALA A 392 -28.48 25.74 -7.23
C ALA A 392 -27.50 24.76 -6.55
N SER A 393 -26.36 24.47 -7.16
CA SER A 393 -25.43 23.46 -6.63
C SER A 393 -23.99 23.63 -7.07
N LEU A 394 -23.07 23.20 -6.20
CA LEU A 394 -21.65 23.04 -6.48
C LEU A 394 -21.27 21.59 -6.19
N VAL A 395 -20.79 20.86 -7.20
CA VAL A 395 -20.40 19.45 -7.09
C VAL A 395 -18.91 19.29 -7.35
N PHE A 396 -18.22 18.65 -6.40
CA PHE A 396 -16.79 18.30 -6.51
C PHE A 396 -16.65 16.83 -6.86
N THR A 397 -15.84 16.53 -7.89
CA THR A 397 -15.54 15.15 -8.27
C THR A 397 -14.06 14.97 -8.49
N ASP A 398 -13.46 14.01 -7.79
CA ASP A 398 -12.08 13.59 -8.01
C ASP A 398 -12.05 12.38 -8.93
N TYR A 399 -11.14 12.41 -9.91
CA TYR A 399 -10.84 11.31 -10.79
C TYR A 399 -9.43 10.80 -10.51
N ILE A 400 -9.33 9.51 -10.22
CA ILE A 400 -8.07 8.85 -9.84
C ILE A 400 -7.82 7.69 -10.81
N PHE A 401 -6.70 7.74 -11.53
CA PHE A 401 -6.36 6.69 -12.49
C PHE A 401 -5.82 5.43 -11.78
N ASN A 402 -6.30 4.26 -12.19
CA ASN A 402 -5.75 2.97 -11.82
C ASN A 402 -4.97 2.40 -13.00
N LYS A 403 -3.64 2.34 -12.87
CA LYS A 403 -2.73 1.83 -13.91
C LYS A 403 -2.89 0.34 -14.20
N GLN A 404 -3.20 -0.47 -13.19
CA GLN A 404 -3.23 -1.93 -13.31
C GLN A 404 -4.44 -2.40 -14.12
N SER A 405 -5.62 -1.85 -13.81
CA SER A 405 -6.88 -2.19 -14.48
C SER A 405 -7.32 -1.16 -15.52
N GLU A 406 -6.47 -0.16 -15.78
CA GLU A 406 -6.64 0.90 -16.78
C GLU A 406 -8.04 1.55 -16.76
N HIS A 407 -8.42 2.12 -15.62
CA HIS A 407 -9.69 2.84 -15.48
C HIS A 407 -9.53 4.03 -14.52
N PHE A 408 -10.44 5.00 -14.62
CA PHE A 408 -10.57 6.06 -13.63
C PHE A 408 -11.65 5.70 -12.60
N TRP A 409 -11.37 5.98 -11.34
CA TRP A 409 -12.38 6.12 -10.31
C TRP A 409 -12.87 7.56 -10.27
N ALA A 410 -14.17 7.80 -10.36
CA ALA A 410 -14.80 9.09 -10.10
C ALA A 410 -15.41 9.05 -8.70
N VAL A 411 -15.02 9.97 -7.84
CA VAL A 411 -15.47 10.09 -6.45
C VAL A 411 -16.14 11.45 -6.26
N GLU A 412 -17.44 11.45 -6.02
CA GLU A 412 -18.20 12.68 -5.78
C GLU A 412 -18.10 13.04 -4.29
N ASN A 413 -17.21 14.00 -4.01
CA ASN A 413 -16.72 14.31 -2.68
C ASN A 413 -17.61 15.25 -1.87
N ARG A 414 -18.43 16.07 -2.55
CA ARG A 414 -19.35 17.01 -1.92
C ARG A 414 -20.32 17.62 -2.93
N THR A 415 -21.58 17.71 -2.53
CA THR A 415 -22.58 18.56 -3.19
C THR A 415 -23.03 19.63 -2.21
N LEU A 416 -22.70 20.89 -2.49
CA LEU A 416 -23.27 22.02 -1.78
C LEU A 416 -24.53 22.45 -2.53
N LYS A 417 -25.70 22.39 -1.89
CA LYS A 417 -26.97 22.83 -2.47
C LYS A 417 -27.31 24.22 -1.93
N GLY A 418 -27.57 25.16 -2.82
CA GLY A 418 -28.13 26.46 -2.49
C GLY A 418 -29.65 26.40 -2.41
N SER A 419 -30.25 27.16 -1.50
CA SER A 419 -31.70 27.39 -1.47
C SER A 419 -32.05 28.42 -2.54
N VAL A 420 -32.52 27.97 -3.70
CA VAL A 420 -33.06 28.88 -4.72
C VAL A 420 -34.54 29.12 -4.41
N ASN A 421 -34.81 30.12 -3.59
CA ASN A 421 -36.18 30.65 -3.45
C ASN A 421 -36.48 31.48 -4.71
N MET A 422 -37.14 30.87 -5.70
CA MET A 422 -37.85 31.63 -6.72
C MET A 422 -39.17 32.10 -6.10
N HIS A 423 -39.28 33.39 -5.82
CA HIS A 423 -40.54 34.07 -5.55
C HIS A 423 -41.22 34.48 -6.86
#